data_AF-A0A6J4N9K8-F1
#
_entry.id   AF-A0A6J4N9K8-F1
#
_cell.length_a   1.000
_cell.length_b   1.000
_cell.length_c   1.000
_cell.angle_alpha   90.00
_cell.angle_beta   90.00
_cell.angle_gamma   90.00
#
_symmetry.space_group_name_H-M   'P 1'
#
loop_
_entity.id
_entity.type
_entity.pdbx_description
1 polymer ?
#
loop_
_entity_poly.entity_id
_entity_poly.type
_entity_poly.pdbx_seq_one_letter_code
_entity_poly.pdbx_strand_id
1 'polypeptide(L)'
;MPRLVDSQSRADTMTWGVNHLLGLHGPTGVTMRALARATGISTGSLAHQYGNREHIMRVAAHRTARAREQEIWVESRRRGIVAFLPRQREEELLEARVWLAWQEVHRSDPGTRRVLAEARRRERTVVAICLGREGDSHEAREVHALVDGLLAAVCAPEDALDLDTAHRLLTSRAADLTAPPVSSAG
;
A
#
# COMPACT_ATOMS: atom_id res chain seq x y z
N MET A 1 -1.59 -3.48 21.37
CA MET A 1 -2.49 -4.44 20.68
C MET A 1 -2.81 -3.82 19.33
N PRO A 2 -2.23 -4.32 18.22
CA PRO A 2 -2.40 -3.68 16.92
C PRO A 2 -3.86 -3.77 16.49
N ARG A 3 -4.40 -2.77 15.78
CA ARG A 3 -5.62 -2.94 14.99
C ARG A 3 -5.35 -3.75 13.73
N LEU A 4 -4.57 -4.82 13.87
CA LEU A 4 -4.65 -5.97 13.00
C LEU A 4 -6.09 -6.43 13.09
N VAL A 5 -6.80 -6.26 11.98
CA VAL A 5 -8.12 -6.82 11.67
C VAL A 5 -8.49 -7.87 12.70
N ASP A 6 -9.48 -7.54 13.53
CA ASP A 6 -10.18 -8.48 14.39
C ASP A 6 -10.43 -9.74 13.55
N SER A 7 -9.66 -10.81 13.80
CA SER A 7 -9.48 -11.91 12.86
C SER A 7 -10.71 -12.81 12.90
N GLN A 8 -11.83 -12.31 12.40
CA GLN A 8 -13.10 -13.02 12.47
C GLN A 8 -13.23 -14.03 11.31
N SER A 9 -12.43 -13.91 10.23
CA SER A 9 -12.41 -14.88 9.12
C SER A 9 -11.04 -15.52 8.88
N ARG A 10 -11.03 -16.80 8.48
CA ARG A 10 -9.81 -17.53 8.09
C ARG A 10 -9.02 -16.84 6.99
N ALA A 11 -9.70 -16.15 6.08
CA ALA A 11 -9.06 -15.40 5.01
C ALA A 11 -8.37 -14.12 5.51
N ASP A 12 -8.76 -13.58 6.67
CA ASP A 12 -8.03 -12.48 7.32
C ASP A 12 -6.75 -12.99 7.96
N THR A 13 -6.80 -14.12 8.68
CA THR A 13 -5.59 -14.82 9.15
C THR A 13 -4.64 -15.10 8.00
N MET A 14 -5.19 -15.51 6.85
CA MET A 14 -4.36 -15.86 5.71
C MET A 14 -3.75 -14.64 5.03
N THR A 15 -4.52 -13.57 4.88
CA THR A 15 -4.04 -12.28 4.35
C THR A 15 -2.97 -11.68 5.27
N TRP A 16 -3.19 -11.74 6.59
CA TRP A 16 -2.20 -11.32 7.58
C TRP A 16 -0.89 -12.11 7.43
N GLY A 17 -0.96 -13.44 7.33
CA GLY A 17 0.24 -14.28 7.18
C GLY A 17 1.03 -13.96 5.92
N VAL A 18 0.36 -13.71 4.79
CA VAL A 18 1.02 -13.28 3.55
C VAL A 18 1.68 -11.91 3.73
N ASN A 19 0.95 -10.92 4.25
CA ASN A 19 1.46 -9.57 4.44
C ASN A 19 2.64 -9.54 5.41
N HIS A 20 2.56 -10.29 6.52
CA HIS A 20 3.65 -10.42 7.48
C HIS A 20 4.92 -10.95 6.83
N LEU A 21 4.83 -12.04 6.05
CA LEU A 21 5.98 -12.62 5.35
C LEU A 21 6.50 -11.72 4.23
N LEU A 22 5.61 -11.03 3.49
CA LEU A 22 6.02 -10.07 2.47
C LEU A 22 6.81 -8.91 3.07
N GLY A 23 6.34 -8.34 4.18
CA GLY A 23 6.98 -7.20 4.83
C GLY A 23 8.34 -7.53 5.44
N LEU A 24 8.56 -8.78 5.85
CA LEU A 24 9.81 -9.22 6.49
C LEU A 24 10.81 -9.89 5.54
N HIS A 25 10.33 -10.62 4.54
CA HIS A 25 11.15 -11.51 3.71
C HIS A 25 10.93 -11.33 2.21
N GLY A 26 10.08 -10.38 1.82
CA GLY A 26 9.71 -10.16 0.43
C GLY A 26 8.94 -11.33 -0.20
N PRO A 27 8.72 -11.28 -1.52
CA PRO A 27 7.90 -12.25 -2.25
C PRO A 27 8.39 -13.70 -2.16
N THR A 28 9.71 -13.89 -2.17
CA THR A 28 10.34 -15.22 -2.14
C THR A 28 10.12 -15.92 -0.80
N GLY A 29 10.00 -15.16 0.29
CA GLY A 29 9.74 -15.68 1.64
C GLY A 29 8.36 -16.33 1.83
N VAL A 30 7.37 -16.06 0.96
CA VAL A 30 5.96 -16.47 1.15
C VAL A 30 5.69 -17.93 0.75
N THR A 31 6.37 -18.90 1.35
CA THR A 31 6.16 -20.32 1.02
C THR A 31 4.98 -20.93 1.77
N MET A 32 4.37 -22.02 1.26
CA MET A 32 3.31 -22.75 1.99
C MET A 32 3.74 -23.17 3.41
N ARG A 33 5.02 -23.54 3.59
CA ARG A 33 5.60 -23.88 4.89
C ARG A 33 5.74 -22.65 5.79
N ALA A 34 6.21 -21.53 5.25
CA ALA A 34 6.31 -20.29 6.01
C ALA A 34 4.93 -19.78 6.43
N LEU A 35 3.94 -19.85 5.53
CA LEU A 35 2.54 -19.50 5.80
C LEU A 35 1.93 -20.38 6.89
N ALA A 36 2.18 -21.69 6.84
CA ALA A 36 1.72 -22.61 7.86
C ALA A 36 2.27 -22.27 9.25
N ARG A 37 3.58 -21.96 9.32
CA ARG A 37 4.21 -21.53 10.58
C ARG A 37 3.67 -20.19 11.08
N ALA A 38 3.52 -19.21 10.19
CA ALA A 38 3.04 -17.88 10.56
C ALA A 38 1.60 -17.92 11.08
N THR A 39 0.72 -18.68 10.42
CA THR A 39 -0.72 -18.71 10.73
C THR A 39 -1.14 -19.77 11.74
N GLY A 40 -0.26 -20.72 12.08
CA GLY A 40 -0.60 -21.88 12.90
C GLY A 40 -1.48 -22.92 12.18
N ILE A 41 -1.71 -22.78 10.87
CA ILE A 41 -2.51 -23.71 10.07
C ILE A 41 -1.57 -24.74 9.41
N SER A 42 -1.90 -26.04 9.46
CA SER A 42 -1.07 -27.06 8.81
C SER A 42 -0.99 -26.86 7.29
N THR A 43 0.14 -27.24 6.69
CA THR A 43 0.33 -27.17 5.23
C THR A 43 -0.73 -27.95 4.45
N GLY A 44 -1.13 -29.12 4.96
CA GLY A 44 -2.21 -29.92 4.37
C GLY A 44 -3.56 -29.22 4.40
N SER A 45 -3.90 -28.56 5.51
CA SER A 45 -5.12 -27.74 5.60
C SER A 45 -5.10 -26.55 4.66
N LEU A 46 -3.94 -25.88 4.52
CA LEU A 46 -3.78 -24.78 3.57
C LEU A 46 -3.95 -25.24 2.12
N ALA A 47 -3.34 -26.37 1.76
CA ALA A 47 -3.46 -26.94 0.42
C ALA A 47 -4.90 -27.38 0.11
N HIS A 48 -5.59 -27.97 1.08
CA HIS A 48 -6.99 -28.36 0.91
C HIS A 48 -7.94 -27.16 0.74
N GLN A 49 -7.75 -26.09 1.53
CA GLN A 49 -8.68 -24.96 1.56
C GLN A 49 -8.41 -23.92 0.47
N TYR A 50 -7.14 -23.67 0.17
CA TYR A 50 -6.73 -22.60 -0.75
C TYR A 50 -6.03 -23.13 -2.00
N GLY A 51 -5.81 -24.44 -2.12
CA GLY A 51 -5.13 -25.04 -3.25
C GLY A 51 -3.63 -24.76 -3.22
N ASN A 52 -3.20 -23.70 -3.91
CA ASN A 52 -1.80 -23.38 -4.12
C ASN A 52 -1.43 -21.97 -3.63
N ARG A 53 -0.12 -21.71 -3.59
CA ARG A 53 0.46 -20.43 -3.15
C ARG A 53 -0.09 -19.28 -4.01
N GLU A 54 -0.21 -19.47 -5.31
CA GLU A 54 -0.65 -18.44 -6.26
C GLU A 54 -2.10 -18.01 -5.98
N HIS A 55 -2.98 -18.94 -5.64
CA HIS A 55 -4.34 -18.64 -5.22
C HIS A 55 -4.35 -17.85 -3.91
N ILE A 56 -3.57 -18.27 -2.91
CA ILE A 56 -3.42 -17.54 -1.63
C ILE A 56 -2.94 -16.10 -1.88
N MET A 57 -1.91 -15.93 -2.72
CA MET A 57 -1.36 -14.62 -3.07
C MET A 57 -2.41 -13.72 -3.74
N ARG A 58 -3.23 -14.26 -4.66
CA ARG A 58 -4.31 -13.48 -5.29
C ARG A 58 -5.38 -13.02 -4.30
N VAL A 59 -5.79 -13.90 -3.39
CA VAL A 59 -6.77 -13.57 -2.34
C VAL A 59 -6.21 -12.48 -1.42
N ALA A 60 -4.96 -12.65 -0.96
CA ALA A 60 -4.31 -11.68 -0.10
C ALA A 60 -4.07 -10.33 -0.79
N ALA A 61 -3.68 -10.32 -2.08
CA ALA A 61 -3.53 -9.10 -2.86
C ALA A 61 -4.85 -8.33 -2.95
N HIS A 62 -5.96 -9.02 -3.23
CA HIS A 62 -7.29 -8.39 -3.31
C HIS A 62 -7.72 -7.77 -1.98
N ARG A 63 -7.55 -8.51 -0.88
CA ARG A 63 -7.90 -8.01 0.46
C ARG A 63 -7.01 -6.85 0.89
N THR A 64 -5.71 -6.93 0.66
CA THR A 64 -4.75 -5.87 1.01
C THR A 64 -5.01 -4.60 0.19
N ALA A 65 -5.23 -4.73 -1.12
CA ALA A 65 -5.58 -3.61 -1.99
C ALA A 65 -6.85 -2.90 -1.53
N ARG A 66 -7.90 -3.66 -1.20
CA ARG A 66 -9.18 -3.13 -0.74
C ARG A 66 -9.07 -2.45 0.63
N ALA A 67 -8.31 -3.04 1.55
CA ALA A 67 -8.08 -2.46 2.87
C ALA A 67 -7.33 -1.11 2.75
N ARG A 68 -6.27 -1.07 1.95
CA ARG A 68 -5.49 0.14 1.70
C ARG A 68 -6.32 1.23 1.01
N GLU A 69 -7.09 0.87 0.00
CA GLU A 69 -8.01 1.80 -0.68
C GLU A 69 -8.98 2.45 0.32
N GLN A 70 -9.63 1.63 1.15
CA GLN A 70 -10.58 2.09 2.15
C GLN A 70 -9.92 3.01 3.18
N GLU A 71 -8.72 2.64 3.65
CA GLU A 71 -7.97 3.44 4.61
C GLU A 71 -7.58 4.80 4.03
N ILE A 72 -6.96 4.82 2.85
CA ILE A 72 -6.56 6.05 2.15
C ILE A 72 -7.80 6.93 1.90
N TRP A 73 -8.92 6.35 1.49
CA TRP A 73 -10.17 7.07 1.26
C TRP A 73 -10.73 7.74 2.52
N VAL A 74 -10.67 7.06 3.67
CA VAL A 74 -11.12 7.61 4.95
C VAL A 74 -10.14 8.66 5.45
N GLU A 75 -8.85 8.36 5.44
CA GLU A 75 -7.81 9.22 5.98
C GLU A 75 -7.58 10.47 5.15
N SER A 76 -7.71 10.41 3.82
CA SER A 76 -7.57 11.57 2.94
C SER A 76 -8.62 12.65 3.21
N ARG A 77 -9.82 12.29 3.67
CA ARG A 77 -10.83 13.27 4.10
C ARG A 77 -10.43 14.03 5.36
N ARG A 78 -9.67 13.37 6.24
CA ARG A 78 -9.26 13.95 7.53
C ARG A 78 -7.93 14.67 7.44
N ARG A 79 -6.99 14.13 6.66
CA ARG A 79 -5.59 14.55 6.61
C ARG A 79 -5.19 15.12 5.26
N GLY A 80 -6.06 15.11 4.26
CA GLY A 80 -5.71 15.50 2.89
C GLY A 80 -4.64 14.58 2.31
N ILE A 81 -3.73 15.17 1.54
CA ILE A 81 -2.74 14.42 0.76
C ILE A 81 -1.75 13.61 1.60
N VAL A 82 -1.50 13.99 2.85
CA VAL A 82 -0.55 13.24 3.70
C VAL A 82 -1.11 11.92 4.22
N ALA A 83 -2.39 11.61 3.95
CA ALA A 83 -2.99 10.31 4.27
C ALA A 83 -2.29 9.13 3.60
N PHE A 84 -1.53 9.36 2.54
CA PHE A 84 -0.79 8.33 1.82
C PHE A 84 0.54 7.96 2.49
N LEU A 85 0.97 8.72 3.50
CA LEU A 85 2.21 8.49 4.26
C LEU A 85 1.92 7.97 5.69
N PRO A 86 2.77 7.07 6.22
CA PRO A 86 2.73 6.62 7.62
C PRO A 86 2.89 7.78 8.59
N ARG A 87 2.27 7.74 9.77
CA ARG A 87 2.32 8.83 10.76
C ARG A 87 3.56 8.84 11.64
N GLN A 88 4.07 7.67 12.05
CA GLN A 88 5.25 7.43 12.90
C GLN A 88 5.21 6.05 13.60
N ARG A 89 4.06 5.38 13.61
CA ARG A 89 3.95 4.05 14.24
C ARG A 89 4.66 3.00 13.38
N GLU A 90 5.41 2.12 14.03
CA GLU A 90 6.13 1.02 13.38
C GLU A 90 5.20 0.13 12.53
N GLU A 91 3.96 -0.07 12.99
CA GLU A 91 2.90 -0.79 12.27
C GLU A 91 2.60 -0.15 10.90
N GLU A 92 2.49 1.18 10.83
CA GLU A 92 2.19 1.90 9.59
C GLU A 92 3.39 1.88 8.62
N LEU A 93 4.62 1.84 9.15
CA LEU A 93 5.84 1.62 8.34
C LEU A 93 5.89 0.19 7.79
N LEU A 94 5.48 -0.80 8.58
CA LEU A 94 5.37 -2.18 8.11
C LEU A 94 4.34 -2.29 6.99
N GLU A 95 3.18 -1.65 7.13
CA GLU A 95 2.14 -1.62 6.08
C GLU A 95 2.66 -0.95 4.79
N ALA A 96 3.44 0.13 4.91
CA ALA A 96 4.11 0.75 3.76
C ALA A 96 5.10 -0.21 3.08
N ARG A 97 5.94 -0.92 3.85
CA ARG A 97 6.85 -1.95 3.30
C ARG A 97 6.10 -3.09 2.62
N VAL A 98 5.00 -3.55 3.22
CA VAL A 98 4.13 -4.58 2.64
C VAL A 98 3.54 -4.10 1.32
N TRP A 99 3.07 -2.85 1.25
CA TRP A 99 2.57 -2.28 0.01
C TRP A 99 3.65 -2.22 -1.08
N LEU A 100 4.85 -1.73 -0.75
CA LEU A 100 5.98 -1.72 -1.67
C LEU A 100 6.34 -3.14 -2.15
N ALA A 101 6.32 -4.13 -1.25
CA ALA A 101 6.54 -5.53 -1.62
C ALA A 101 5.48 -6.06 -2.59
N TRP A 102 4.20 -5.70 -2.41
CA TRP A 102 3.14 -6.03 -3.37
C TRP A 102 3.39 -5.39 -4.75
N GLN A 103 3.94 -4.18 -4.81
CA GLN A 103 4.31 -3.55 -6.07
C GLN A 103 5.42 -4.32 -6.81
N GLU A 104 6.32 -5.00 -6.10
CA GLU A 104 7.28 -5.91 -6.72
C GLU A 104 6.63 -7.22 -7.18
N VAL A 105 5.72 -7.79 -6.38
CA VAL A 105 4.94 -8.99 -6.78
C VAL A 105 4.17 -8.75 -8.08
N HIS A 106 3.57 -7.57 -8.22
CA HIS A 106 2.84 -7.14 -9.42
C HIS A 106 3.63 -7.32 -10.73
N ARG A 107 4.96 -7.14 -10.67
CA ARG A 107 5.84 -7.27 -11.83
C ARG A 107 5.97 -8.74 -12.26
N SER A 108 6.11 -9.64 -11.30
CA SER A 108 6.42 -11.06 -11.53
C SER A 108 5.20 -11.99 -11.62
N ASP A 109 4.04 -11.61 -11.08
CA ASP A 109 2.85 -12.47 -11.02
C ASP A 109 1.66 -11.88 -11.81
N PRO A 110 1.32 -12.43 -12.99
CA PRO A 110 0.16 -11.99 -13.77
C PRO A 110 -1.17 -12.08 -13.00
N GLY A 111 -1.28 -12.99 -12.04
CA GLY A 111 -2.49 -13.24 -11.26
C GLY A 111 -2.87 -12.08 -10.33
N THR A 112 -1.90 -11.30 -9.86
CA THR A 112 -2.13 -10.14 -8.99
C THR A 112 -2.14 -8.82 -9.75
N ARG A 113 -1.64 -8.82 -11.00
CA ARG A 113 -1.43 -7.63 -11.81
C ARG A 113 -2.67 -6.74 -11.91
N ARG A 114 -3.81 -7.32 -12.30
CA ARG A 114 -5.06 -6.56 -12.51
C ARG A 114 -5.51 -5.85 -11.23
N VAL A 115 -5.51 -6.57 -10.11
CA VAL A 115 -5.98 -6.08 -8.81
C VAL A 115 -5.13 -4.91 -8.34
N LEU A 116 -3.80 -5.06 -8.37
CA LEU A 116 -2.88 -4.02 -7.89
C LEU A 116 -2.87 -2.81 -8.83
N ALA A 117 -2.97 -3.00 -10.16
CA ALA A 117 -3.12 -1.89 -11.10
C ALA A 117 -4.41 -1.09 -10.87
N GLU A 118 -5.49 -1.77 -10.50
CA GLU A 118 -6.77 -1.12 -10.19
C GLU A 118 -6.69 -0.32 -8.89
N ALA A 119 -6.10 -0.88 -7.83
CA ALA A 119 -5.84 -0.16 -6.59
C ALA A 119 -5.02 1.11 -6.83
N ARG A 120 -3.95 1.02 -7.63
CA ARG A 120 -3.11 2.15 -8.03
C ARG A 120 -3.87 3.24 -8.79
N ARG A 121 -4.80 2.86 -9.68
CA ARG A 121 -5.65 3.84 -10.37
C ARG A 121 -6.57 4.56 -9.39
N ARG A 122 -7.15 3.83 -8.43
CA ARG A 122 -8.03 4.41 -7.41
C ARG A 122 -7.28 5.33 -6.45
N GLU A 123 -6.06 4.98 -6.05
CA GLU A 123 -5.19 5.87 -5.29
C GLU A 123 -4.99 7.21 -6.02
N ARG A 124 -4.72 7.20 -7.33
CA ARG A 124 -4.60 8.43 -8.12
C ARG A 124 -5.88 9.24 -8.20
N THR A 125 -7.03 8.57 -8.28
CA THR A 125 -8.32 9.27 -8.17
C THR A 125 -8.45 9.99 -6.83
N VAL A 126 -8.03 9.37 -5.73
CA VAL A 126 -8.03 10.03 -4.40
C VAL A 126 -7.03 11.18 -4.35
N VAL A 127 -5.83 11.04 -4.94
CA VAL A 127 -4.86 12.14 -5.07
C VAL A 127 -5.48 13.31 -5.83
N ALA A 128 -6.12 13.06 -6.97
CA ALA A 128 -6.78 14.11 -7.76
C ALA A 128 -7.85 14.85 -6.95
N ILE A 129 -8.67 14.12 -6.19
CA ILE A 129 -9.67 14.70 -5.28
C ILE A 129 -8.99 15.60 -4.23
N CYS A 130 -7.89 15.16 -3.63
CA CYS A 130 -7.14 15.98 -2.67
C CYS A 130 -6.56 17.27 -3.29
N LEU A 131 -6.24 17.26 -4.58
CA LEU A 131 -5.73 18.41 -5.32
C LEU A 131 -6.82 19.28 -5.94
N GLY A 132 -8.10 18.94 -5.78
CA GLY A 132 -9.20 19.62 -6.47
C GLY A 132 -9.16 19.45 -8.00
N ARG A 133 -8.62 18.33 -8.48
CA ARG A 133 -8.51 17.98 -9.90
C ARG A 133 -9.48 16.86 -10.28
N GLU A 134 -9.82 16.78 -11.55
CA GLU A 134 -10.65 15.70 -12.09
C GLU A 134 -9.79 14.55 -12.63
N GLY A 135 -10.23 13.33 -12.37
CA GLY A 135 -9.69 12.12 -13.00
C GLY A 135 -8.20 11.86 -12.75
N ASP A 136 -7.55 11.22 -13.72
CA ASP A 136 -6.10 10.92 -13.68
C ASP A 136 -5.34 12.08 -14.35
N SER A 137 -5.29 13.23 -13.68
CA SER A 137 -4.60 14.44 -14.19
C SER A 137 -3.08 14.28 -14.18
N HIS A 138 -2.34 15.18 -14.84
CA HIS A 138 -0.88 15.14 -14.82
C HIS A 138 -0.34 15.35 -13.39
N GLU A 139 -0.89 16.33 -12.69
CA GLU A 139 -0.57 16.68 -11.30
C GLU A 139 -0.87 15.52 -10.35
N ALA A 140 -1.99 14.81 -10.56
CA ALA A 140 -2.31 13.63 -9.76
C ALA A 140 -1.30 12.49 -9.96
N ARG A 141 -0.82 12.28 -11.19
CA ARG A 141 0.27 11.31 -11.46
C ARG A 141 1.58 11.76 -10.84
N GLU A 142 1.88 13.05 -10.92
CA GLU A 142 3.11 13.63 -10.36
C GLU A 142 3.16 13.45 -8.83
N VAL A 143 2.10 13.84 -8.13
CA VAL A 143 2.01 13.70 -6.67
C VAL A 143 1.98 12.23 -6.26
N HIS A 144 1.30 11.37 -7.02
CA HIS A 144 1.30 9.93 -6.73
C HIS A 144 2.69 9.30 -6.92
N ALA A 145 3.46 9.72 -7.92
CA ALA A 145 4.85 9.30 -8.09
C ALA A 145 5.74 9.80 -6.94
N LEU A 146 5.51 11.04 -6.46
CA LEU A 146 6.19 11.56 -5.28
C LEU A 146 5.84 10.73 -4.03
N VAL A 147 4.57 10.35 -3.83
CA VAL A 147 4.15 9.46 -2.74
C VAL A 147 4.92 8.15 -2.77
N ASP A 148 5.08 7.51 -3.93
CA ASP A 148 5.85 6.27 -4.03
C ASP A 148 7.33 6.45 -3.67
N GLY A 149 7.94 7.53 -4.20
CA GLY A 149 9.32 7.86 -3.90
C GLY A 149 9.53 8.12 -2.41
N LEU A 150 8.60 8.83 -1.77
CA LEU A 150 8.63 9.08 -0.33
C LEU A 150 8.41 7.81 0.48
N LEU A 151 7.46 6.95 0.10
CA LEU A 151 7.24 5.66 0.75
C LEU A 151 8.49 4.78 0.68
N ALA A 152 9.16 4.72 -0.48
CA ALA A 152 10.42 4.01 -0.65
C ALA A 152 11.53 4.63 0.23
N ALA A 153 11.65 5.96 0.26
CA ALA A 153 12.67 6.66 1.03
C ALA A 153 12.51 6.48 2.55
N VAL A 154 11.28 6.55 3.08
CA VAL A 154 11.02 6.36 4.53
C VAL A 154 11.15 4.89 4.95
N CYS A 155 11.06 3.95 3.99
CA CYS A 155 11.22 2.53 4.22
C CYS A 155 12.62 1.99 3.87
N ALA A 156 13.55 2.88 3.47
CA ALA A 156 14.89 2.47 3.08
C ALA A 156 15.60 1.77 4.27
N PRO A 157 16.36 0.69 4.04
CA PRO A 157 17.06 -0.02 5.10
C PRO A 157 18.20 0.81 5.70
N GLU A 158 18.79 1.70 4.91
CA GLU A 158 19.88 2.60 5.26
C GLU A 158 19.45 4.02 4.88
N ASP A 159 19.87 5.01 5.67
CA ASP A 159 19.60 6.43 5.45
C ASP A 159 18.11 6.75 5.19
N ALA A 160 17.22 6.10 5.94
CA ALA A 160 15.79 6.32 5.83
C ALA A 160 15.41 7.79 6.03
N LEU A 161 14.60 8.33 5.12
CA LEU A 161 14.10 9.68 5.23
C LEU A 161 13.19 9.81 6.45
N ASP A 162 13.36 10.86 7.24
CA ASP A 162 12.48 11.11 8.38
C ASP A 162 11.05 11.42 7.90
N LEU A 163 10.06 10.88 8.64
CA LEU A 163 8.66 11.02 8.26
C LEU A 163 8.19 12.47 8.23
N ASP A 164 8.68 13.33 9.12
CA ASP A 164 8.27 14.73 9.15
C ASP A 164 8.73 15.46 7.88
N THR A 165 9.94 15.21 7.40
CA THR A 165 10.44 15.70 6.12
C THR A 165 9.61 15.15 4.97
N ALA A 166 9.29 13.86 4.95
CA ALA A 166 8.44 13.29 3.91
C ALA A 166 7.05 13.96 3.86
N HIS A 167 6.42 14.19 5.02
CA HIS A 167 5.15 14.91 5.10
C HIS A 167 5.27 16.36 4.63
N ARG A 168 6.34 17.07 5.00
CA ARG A 168 6.59 18.46 4.56
C ARG A 168 6.77 18.54 3.04
N LEU A 169 7.58 17.65 2.46
CA LEU A 169 7.80 17.60 1.02
C LEU A 169 6.49 17.37 0.25
N LEU A 170 5.69 16.39 0.69
CA LEU A 170 4.41 16.08 0.05
C LEU A 170 3.41 17.24 0.19
N THR A 171 3.32 17.84 1.37
CA THR A 171 2.41 18.97 1.64
C THR A 171 2.79 20.19 0.81
N SER A 172 4.08 20.54 0.78
CA SER A 172 4.58 21.67 -0.02
C SER A 172 4.25 21.47 -1.49
N ARG A 173 4.53 20.28 -2.03
CA ARG A 173 4.30 20.04 -3.45
C ARG A 173 2.81 20.05 -3.82
N ALA A 174 1.96 19.48 -2.96
CA ALA A 174 0.52 19.52 -3.18
C ALA A 174 -0.03 20.95 -3.13
N ALA A 175 0.49 21.81 -2.25
CA ALA A 175 0.09 23.22 -2.16
C ALA A 175 0.43 23.98 -3.46
N ASP A 176 1.63 23.79 -4.01
CA ASP A 176 2.06 24.41 -5.26
C ASP A 176 1.15 24.04 -6.44
N LEU A 177 0.67 22.79 -6.48
CA LEU A 177 -0.18 22.27 -7.55
C LEU A 177 -1.66 22.60 -7.36
N THR A 178 -2.07 23.01 -6.16
CA THR A 178 -3.44 23.47 -5.87
C THR A 178 -3.58 24.99 -6.09
N ALA A 179 -2.48 25.74 -6.02
CA ALA A 179 -2.48 27.16 -6.36
C ALA A 179 -2.94 27.37 -7.82
N PRO A 180 -3.77 28.40 -8.12
CA PRO A 180 -4.09 28.75 -9.49
C PRO A 180 -2.78 29.07 -10.23
N PRO A 181 -2.67 28.71 -11.53
CA PRO A 181 -1.48 29.05 -12.31
C PRO A 181 -1.28 30.57 -12.22
N VAL A 182 -0.07 30.99 -11.83
CA VAL A 182 0.31 32.40 -11.83
C VAL A 182 0.19 32.87 -13.27
N SER A 183 -0.90 33.58 -13.57
CA SER A 183 -1.15 34.15 -14.88
C SER A 183 0.01 35.08 -15.16
N SER A 184 0.91 34.66 -16.05
CA SER A 184 2.01 35.48 -16.53
C SER A 184 1.36 36.55 -17.38
N ALA A 185 1.02 37.69 -16.77
CA ALA A 185 0.61 38.87 -17.49
C ALA A 185 1.77 39.25 -18.44
N GLY A 186 1.48 39.21 -19.73
CA GLY A 186 2.39 39.66 -20.80
C GLY A 186 2.59 41.16 -20.81
#